data_AF-A0AAV5TLS1-F1
#
_entry.id   AF-A0AAV5TLS1-F1
#
_cell.length_a   1.000
_cell.length_b   1.000
_cell.length_c   1.000
_cell.angle_alpha   90.00
_cell.angle_beta   90.00
_cell.angle_gamma   90.00
#
_symmetry.space_group_name_H-M   'P 1'
#
loop_
_entity.id
_entity.type
_entity.pdbx_description
1 polymer ?
#
loop_
_entity_poly.entity_id
_entity_poly.type
_entity_poly.pdbx_seq_one_letter_code
_entity_poly.pdbx_strand_id
1 'polypeptide(L)'
;EHSPHTLVSLTQMEPPKTQIPAKVQFRSCMICRGPTKCSHMGIDACRACSTFYRRTKEKNAPLVCRTGTGRCVLERDEGFTCKKCRFERFSQVLEGSKADNPTTSSFV
;
A
#
# COMPACT_ATOMS: atom_id res chain seq x y z
N GLU A 1 20.79 53.33 -43.76
CA GLU A 1 20.84 51.96 -44.29
C GLU A 1 21.49 51.04 -43.26
N HIS A 2 20.75 49.99 -42.88
CA HIS A 2 21.14 48.71 -42.28
C HIS A 2 22.23 48.65 -41.20
N SER A 3 21.77 48.65 -39.94
CA SER A 3 22.53 48.15 -38.78
C SER A 3 22.55 46.60 -38.80
N PRO A 4 23.71 45.93 -38.66
CA PRO A 4 23.75 44.48 -38.59
C PRO A 4 23.33 44.03 -37.18
N HIS A 5 22.11 43.51 -37.08
CA HIS A 5 21.67 42.75 -35.92
C HIS A 5 22.45 41.42 -35.90
N THR A 6 23.48 41.32 -35.07
CA THR A 6 24.12 40.04 -34.76
C THR A 6 23.15 39.19 -33.96
N LEU A 7 22.73 38.08 -34.55
CA LEU A 7 21.83 37.08 -33.99
C LEU A 7 22.44 36.49 -32.71
N VAL A 8 21.82 36.73 -31.55
CA VAL A 8 22.05 35.90 -30.37
C VAL A 8 21.34 34.57 -30.59
N SER A 9 22.11 33.51 -30.83
CA SER A 9 21.60 32.15 -30.91
C SER A 9 20.87 31.81 -29.61
N LEU A 10 19.55 31.67 -29.72
CA LEU A 10 18.72 31.06 -28.69
C LEU A 10 19.18 29.61 -28.54
N THR A 11 20.02 29.36 -27.54
CA THR A 11 20.40 28.00 -27.15
C THR A 11 19.14 27.23 -26.78
N GLN A 12 19.00 26.07 -27.40
CA GLN A 12 17.89 25.14 -27.20
C GLN A 12 17.87 24.71 -25.73
N MET A 13 16.84 25.10 -24.99
CA MET A 13 16.53 24.47 -23.72
C MET A 13 15.94 23.10 -24.05
N GLU A 14 16.74 22.06 -23.89
CA GLU A 14 16.28 20.67 -23.98
C GLU A 14 15.24 20.42 -22.87
N PRO A 15 14.09 19.76 -23.18
CA PRO A 15 13.11 19.41 -22.17
C PRO A 15 13.74 18.46 -21.13
N PRO A 16 13.42 18.60 -19.83
CA PRO A 16 13.96 17.72 -18.79
C PRO A 16 13.60 16.27 -19.11
N LYS A 17 14.64 15.43 -19.22
CA LYS A 17 14.56 13.98 -19.46
C LYS A 17 13.49 13.39 -18.55
N THR A 18 12.33 13.12 -19.12
CA THR A 18 11.19 12.52 -18.42
C THR A 18 11.62 11.11 -18.06
N GLN A 19 11.89 10.90 -16.78
CA GLN A 19 12.28 9.61 -16.24
C GLN A 19 11.19 8.60 -16.60
N ILE A 20 11.61 7.50 -17.24
CA ILE A 20 10.79 6.34 -17.59
C ILE A 20 9.99 5.95 -16.35
N PRO A 21 8.64 5.85 -16.40
CA PRO A 21 7.89 5.44 -15.22
C PRO A 21 8.30 4.02 -14.87
N ALA A 22 8.99 3.88 -13.73
CA ALA A 22 9.30 2.58 -13.15
C ALA A 22 7.99 1.77 -13.11
N LYS A 23 8.00 0.59 -13.73
CA LYS A 23 6.86 -0.33 -13.81
C LYS A 23 6.20 -0.44 -12.44
N VAL A 24 5.00 0.12 -12.28
CA VAL A 24 4.26 0.12 -11.02
C VAL A 24 3.91 -1.33 -10.68
N GLN A 25 4.63 -1.94 -9.74
CA GLN A 25 4.32 -3.28 -9.27
C GLN A 25 3.13 -3.22 -8.32
N PHE A 26 1.99 -3.75 -8.75
CA PHE A 26 0.83 -3.92 -7.90
C PHE A 26 1.03 -5.15 -7.00
N ARG A 27 0.94 -4.94 -5.68
CA ARG A 27 0.92 -6.02 -4.70
C ARG A 27 -0.52 -6.30 -4.25
N SER A 28 -0.73 -7.47 -3.68
CA SER A 28 -2.03 -7.87 -3.13
C SER A 28 -2.08 -7.60 -1.63
N CYS A 29 -3.18 -6.98 -1.18
CA CYS A 29 -3.40 -6.75 0.25
C CYS A 29 -3.50 -8.09 1.00
N MET A 30 -2.67 -8.35 2.00
CA MET A 30 -2.70 -9.61 2.76
C MET A 30 -3.99 -9.84 3.56
N ILE A 31 -4.81 -8.79 3.68
CA ILE A 31 -6.07 -8.79 4.44
C ILE A 31 -7.28 -9.03 3.54
N CYS A 32 -7.40 -8.26 2.46
CA CYS A 32 -8.58 -8.27 1.60
C CYS A 32 -8.31 -8.65 0.15
N ARG A 33 -7.07 -9.08 -0.17
CA ARG A 33 -6.53 -9.44 -1.49
C ARG A 33 -6.61 -8.39 -2.59
N GLY A 34 -7.31 -7.28 -2.37
CA GLY A 34 -7.40 -6.18 -3.31
C GLY A 34 -6.04 -5.51 -3.59
N PRO A 35 -5.91 -4.83 -4.74
CA PRO A 35 -4.65 -4.24 -5.17
C PRO A 35 -4.18 -3.13 -4.23
N THR A 36 -2.87 -3.08 -4.02
CA THR A 36 -2.15 -2.01 -3.32
C THR A 36 -0.86 -1.65 -4.05
N LYS A 37 -0.52 -0.35 -4.05
CA LYS A 37 0.72 0.18 -4.65
C LYS A 37 1.85 0.29 -3.65
N CYS A 38 1.52 0.30 -2.36
CA CYS A 38 2.46 0.50 -1.27
C CYS A 38 2.04 -0.30 -0.04
N SER A 39 2.98 -0.50 0.88
CA SER A 39 2.79 -1.14 2.16
C SER A 39 2.36 -0.11 3.20
N HIS A 40 1.53 -0.53 4.16
CA HIS A 40 1.05 0.32 5.25
C HIS A 40 1.21 -0.41 6.57
N MET A 41 1.71 0.29 7.60
CA MET A 41 1.96 -0.30 8.93
C MET A 41 2.99 -1.45 8.90
N GLY A 42 3.95 -1.39 7.97
CA GLY A 42 5.00 -2.41 7.81
C GLY A 42 4.56 -3.67 7.07
N ILE A 43 3.30 -3.75 6.62
CA ILE A 43 2.75 -4.92 5.91
C ILE A 43 2.14 -4.52 4.58
N ASP A 44 2.00 -5.48 3.65
CA ASP A 44 1.27 -5.28 2.40
C ASP A 44 -0.24 -5.21 2.67
N ALA A 45 -0.68 -4.07 3.19
CA ALA A 45 -2.06 -3.74 3.43
C ALA A 45 -2.48 -2.55 2.55
N CYS A 46 -3.68 -2.62 1.98
CA CYS A 46 -4.23 -1.49 1.24
C CYS A 46 -4.73 -0.37 2.17
N ARG A 47 -4.80 0.86 1.64
CA ARG A 47 -5.22 2.06 2.38
C ARG A 47 -6.53 1.89 3.15
N ALA A 48 -7.51 1.23 2.55
CA ALA A 48 -8.80 0.98 3.17
C ALA A 48 -8.70 0.06 4.40
N CYS A 49 -7.87 -0.99 4.34
CA CYS A 49 -7.67 -1.89 5.47
C CYS A 49 -6.92 -1.21 6.61
N SER A 50 -5.89 -0.42 6.32
CA SER A 50 -5.11 0.28 7.35
C SER A 50 -5.96 1.32 8.09
N THR A 51 -6.76 2.11 7.35
CA THR A 51 -7.68 3.08 7.96
C THR A 51 -8.76 2.38 8.77
N PHE A 52 -9.31 1.27 8.25
CA PHE A 52 -10.29 0.45 8.98
C PHE A 52 -9.70 -0.08 10.29
N TYR A 53 -8.50 -0.66 10.26
CA TYR A 53 -7.86 -1.21 11.45
C TYR A 53 -7.62 -0.15 12.51
N ARG A 54 -7.05 1.01 12.12
CA ARG A 54 -6.81 2.12 13.05
C ARG A 54 -8.10 2.61 13.74
N ARG A 55 -9.13 2.91 12.96
CA ARG A 55 -10.44 3.36 13.50
C ARG A 55 -11.09 2.31 14.40
N THR A 56 -11.00 1.04 14.01
CA THR A 56 -11.58 -0.06 14.78
C THR A 56 -10.83 -0.27 16.10
N LYS A 57 -9.50 -0.18 16.07
CA LYS A 57 -8.63 -0.27 17.25
C LYS A 57 -8.88 0.89 18.21
N GLU A 58 -9.03 2.11 17.72
CA GLU A 58 -9.34 3.28 18.56
C GLU A 58 -10.73 3.16 19.19
N LYS A 59 -11.71 2.68 18.41
CA LYS A 59 -13.09 2.54 18.87
C LYS A 59 -13.27 1.47 19.96
N ASN A 60 -12.43 0.42 19.98
CA ASN A 60 -12.49 -0.69 20.94
C ASN A 60 -13.91 -1.28 21.15
N ALA A 61 -14.77 -1.20 20.14
CA ALA A 61 -16.13 -1.72 20.22
C ALA A 61 -16.14 -3.23 19.90
N PRO A 62 -16.99 -4.03 20.57
CA PRO A 62 -17.10 -5.46 20.29
C PRO A 62 -17.52 -5.69 18.83
N LEU A 63 -16.75 -6.51 18.11
CA LEU A 63 -17.06 -6.92 16.76
C LEU A 63 -17.59 -8.35 16.78
N VAL A 64 -18.73 -8.58 16.13
CA VAL A 64 -19.34 -9.91 16.01
C VAL A 64 -19.22 -10.40 14.57
N CYS A 65 -18.83 -11.66 14.40
CA CYS A 65 -18.92 -12.35 13.11
C CYS A 65 -20.34 -12.89 12.96
N ARG A 66 -21.09 -12.36 11.99
CA ARG A 66 -22.49 -12.79 11.75
C ARG A 66 -22.60 -14.24 11.29
N THR A 67 -21.59 -14.73 10.57
CA THR A 67 -21.52 -16.12 10.09
C THR A 67 -21.13 -17.09 11.21
N GLY A 68 -20.60 -16.62 12.34
CA GLY A 68 -20.13 -17.45 13.45
C GLY A 68 -18.84 -18.25 13.18
N THR A 69 -18.39 -18.35 11.91
CA THR A 69 -17.24 -19.18 11.52
C THR A 69 -15.88 -18.59 11.89
N GLY A 70 -15.80 -17.27 12.07
CA GLY A 70 -14.53 -16.56 12.30
C GLY A 70 -13.56 -16.57 11.10
N ARG A 71 -13.92 -17.22 9.99
CA ARG A 71 -13.08 -17.39 8.79
C ARG A 71 -13.79 -16.88 7.52
N CYS A 72 -14.45 -15.73 7.63
CA CYS A 72 -15.11 -15.13 6.47
C CYS A 72 -14.09 -14.79 5.39
N VAL A 73 -14.47 -14.99 4.13
CA VAL A 73 -13.73 -14.49 2.97
C VAL A 73 -13.77 -12.96 3.01
N LEU A 74 -12.61 -12.33 2.81
CA LEU A 74 -12.43 -10.87 2.93
C LEU A 74 -12.11 -10.20 1.59
N GLU A 75 -12.34 -10.89 0.48
CA GLU A 75 -12.04 -10.42 -0.86
C GLU A 75 -12.86 -9.17 -1.20
N ARG A 76 -12.28 -8.26 -2.00
CA ARG A 76 -12.93 -6.98 -2.31
C ARG A 76 -14.17 -7.14 -3.18
N ASP A 77 -14.22 -8.20 -3.99
CA ASP A 77 -15.21 -8.38 -5.04
C ASP A 77 -16.57 -8.87 -4.51
N GLU A 78 -16.64 -9.45 -3.31
CA GLU A 78 -17.89 -10.03 -2.76
C GLU A 78 -18.73 -9.07 -1.91
N GLY A 79 -18.30 -7.82 -1.71
CA GLY A 79 -19.06 -6.88 -0.86
C GLY A 79 -19.14 -7.32 0.62
N PHE A 80 -19.59 -6.40 1.48
CA PHE A 80 -19.72 -6.54 2.95
C PHE A 80 -18.74 -7.50 3.67
N THR A 81 -17.46 -7.17 3.68
CA THR A 81 -16.45 -7.92 4.46
C THR A 81 -16.77 -7.91 5.96
N CYS A 82 -16.80 -9.09 6.59
CA CYS A 82 -17.02 -9.25 8.03
C CYS A 82 -16.01 -8.40 8.84
N LYS A 83 -16.51 -7.43 9.61
CA LYS A 83 -15.67 -6.50 10.39
C LYS A 83 -14.79 -7.21 11.42
N LYS A 84 -15.34 -8.21 12.13
CA LYS A 84 -14.59 -9.02 13.11
C LYS A 84 -13.43 -9.74 12.43
N CYS A 85 -13.71 -10.56 11.43
CA CYS A 85 -12.69 -11.33 10.72
C CYS A 85 -11.65 -10.42 10.05
N ARG A 86 -12.07 -9.28 9.49
CA ARG A 86 -11.16 -8.30 8.90
C ARG A 86 -10.20 -7.69 9.92
N PHE A 87 -10.70 -7.37 11.11
CA PHE A 87 -9.88 -6.82 12.20
C PHE A 87 -8.91 -7.87 12.76
N GLU A 88 -9.41 -9.07 13.06
CA GLU A 88 -8.60 -10.19 13.57
C GLU A 88 -7.50 -10.58 12.60
N ARG A 89 -7.83 -10.71 11.31
CA ARG A 89 -6.84 -11.00 10.26
C ARG A 89 -5.76 -9.94 10.19
N PHE A 90 -6.12 -8.66 10.33
CA PHE A 90 -5.14 -7.57 10.35
C PHE A 90 -4.22 -7.66 11.56
N SER A 91 -4.76 -7.89 12.77
CA SER A 91 -3.95 -8.02 13.98
C SER A 91 -2.96 -9.17 13.87
N GLN A 92 -3.44 -10.35 13.46
CA GLN A 92 -2.59 -11.54 13.29
C GLN A 92 -1.44 -11.30 12.31
N VAL A 93 -1.72 -10.66 11.17
CA VAL A 93 -0.69 -10.33 10.19
C VAL A 93 0.30 -9.32 10.75
N LEU A 94 -0.18 -8.26 11.41
CA LEU A 94 0.67 -7.21 11.97
C LEU A 94 1.57 -7.72 13.09
N GLU A 95 1.09 -8.68 13.88
CA GLU A 95 1.87 -9.38 14.91
C GLU A 95 2.91 -10.31 14.30
N GLY A 96 2.52 -11.08 13.27
CA GLY A 96 3.43 -11.97 12.55
C GLY A 96 4.58 -11.22 11.86
N SER A 97 4.29 -10.08 11.23
CA SER A 97 5.28 -9.27 10.50
C SER A 97 6.28 -8.51 11.39
N LYS A 98 6.18 -8.64 12.72
CA LYS A 98 7.18 -8.12 13.66
C LYS A 98 8.26 -9.15 14.01
N ALA A 99 8.01 -10.43 13.70
CA ALA A 99 8.91 -11.52 14.03
C ALA A 99 9.99 -11.74 12.96
N ASP A 100 9.78 -11.30 11.72
CA ASP A 100 10.77 -11.32 10.65
C ASP A 100 11.60 -10.02 10.64
N ASN A 101 12.42 -9.83 11.65
CA ASN A 101 13.68 -9.14 11.42
C ASN A 101 14.75 -10.22 11.16
N PRO A 102 15.11 -10.53 9.90
CA PRO A 102 16.34 -11.24 9.63
C PRO A 102 17.49 -10.28 9.92
N THR A 103 17.84 -10.13 11.20
CA THR A 103 19.18 -9.70 11.59
C THR A 103 20.12 -10.76 11.03
N THR A 104 20.69 -10.48 9.86
CA THR A 104 22.04 -10.87 9.45
C THR A 104 22.65 -11.96 10.31
N SER A 105 22.49 -13.22 9.92
CA SER A 105 23.34 -14.29 10.43
C SER A 105 24.25 -14.74 9.31
N SER A 106 25.50 -14.34 9.49
CA SER A 106 26.72 -14.64 8.76
C SER A 106 26.70 -15.98 8.03
N PHE A 107 26.98 -15.92 6.73
CA PHE A 107 27.78 -16.98 6.16
C PHE A 107 29.19 -16.86 6.75
N VAL A 108 29.58 -17.95 7.41
CA VAL A 108 30.92 -18.32 7.86
C VAL A 108 31.96 -18.20 6.74
#